data_AF-A0A7V0WCJ8-F1
#
_entry.id   AF-A0A7V0WCJ8-F1
#
_cell.length_a   1.000
_cell.length_b   1.000
_cell.length_c   1.000
_cell.angle_alpha   90.00
_cell.angle_beta   90.00
_cell.angle_gamma   90.00
#
_symmetry.space_group_name_H-M   'P 1'
#
loop_
_entity.id
_entity.type
_entity.pdbx_description
1 polymer ?
#
loop_
_entity_poly.entity_id
_entity_poly.type
_entity_poly.pdbx_seq_one_letter_code
_entity_poly.pdbx_strand_id
1 'polypeptide(L)' 'MADKRSQWKSETGFVLAAVGSAIGLGNIWRFSYMAYENGGGAFLIPYLVALLTAGIPLLLLEFAIGHE' A
#
# COMPACT_ATOMS: atom_id res chain seq x y z
N MET A 1 -27.22 -0.14 -24.05
CA MET A 1 -27.19 0.94 -23.03
C MET A 1 -25.80 0.93 -22.44
N ALA A 2 -24.99 1.95 -22.70
CA ALA A 2 -23.65 2.03 -22.15
C ALA A 2 -23.76 2.38 -20.67
N ASP A 3 -23.48 1.41 -19.81
CA ASP A 3 -23.43 1.56 -18.36
C ASP A 3 -22.34 2.59 -18.04
N LYS A 4 -22.75 3.80 -17.62
CA LYS A 4 -21.81 4.84 -17.19
C LYS A 4 -21.14 4.36 -15.90
N ARG A 5 -20.02 3.67 -16.04
CA ARG A 5 -19.11 3.37 -14.91
C ARG A 5 -18.93 4.66 -14.11
N SER A 6 -19.28 4.60 -12.83
CA SER A 6 -19.15 5.73 -11.91
C SER A 6 -17.69 6.16 -11.86
N GLN A 7 -17.34 7.21 -12.62
CA GLN A 7 -16.01 7.80 -12.58
C GLN A 7 -15.86 8.57 -11.27
N TRP A 8 -14.77 8.31 -10.57
CA TRP A 8 -14.39 9.09 -9.40
C TRP A 8 -14.23 10.55 -9.80
N LYS A 9 -14.91 11.45 -9.08
CA LYS A 9 -14.87 12.90 -9.35
C LYS A 9 -13.50 13.53 -9.11
N SER A 10 -12.60 12.85 -8.39
CA SER A 10 -11.27 13.33 -8.02
C SER A 10 -10.29 12.17 -7.96
N GLU A 11 -9.20 12.28 -8.72
CA GLU A 11 -8.07 11.34 -8.70
C GLU A 11 -7.46 11.23 -7.29
N THR A 12 -7.40 12.35 -6.56
CA THR A 12 -6.96 12.42 -5.17
C THR A 12 -7.86 11.61 -4.23
N GLY A 13 -9.18 11.66 -4.45
CA GLY A 13 -10.14 10.87 -3.68
C GLY A 13 -9.99 9.36 -3.90
N PHE A 14 -9.67 8.96 -5.13
CA PHE A 14 -9.39 7.55 -5.46
C PHE A 14 -8.10 7.06 -4.77
N VAL A 15 -7.02 7.84 -4.85
CA VAL A 15 -5.74 7.51 -4.18
C VAL A 15 -5.93 7.43 -2.66
N LEU A 16 -6.64 8.38 -2.05
CA LEU A 16 -6.93 8.37 -0.62
C LEU A 16 -7.74 7.15 -0.19
N ALA A 17 -8.74 6.73 -0.97
CA ALA A 17 -9.54 5.54 -0.69
C ALA A 17 -8.70 4.26 -0.80
N ALA A 18 -7.84 4.15 -1.83
CA ALA A 18 -6.92 3.02 -2.00
C ALA A 18 -5.89 2.95 -0.85
N VAL A 19 -5.30 4.09 -0.47
CA VAL A 19 -4.37 4.19 0.67
C VAL A 19 -5.09 3.83 1.98
N GLY A 20 -6.32 4.30 2.18
CA GLY A 20 -7.14 3.96 3.35
C GLY A 20 -7.48 2.46 3.43
N SER A 21 -7.66 1.79 2.28
CA SER A 21 -7.85 0.34 2.22
C SER A 21 -6.55 -0.44 2.52
N ALA A 22 -5.40 0.11 2.13
CA ALA A 22 -4.10 -0.53 2.32
C ALA A 22 -3.57 -0.38 3.77
N ILE A 23 -3.90 0.72 4.45
CA ILE A 23 -3.43 1.00 5.82
C ILE A 23 -4.48 0.51 6.83
N GLY A 24 -4.30 -0.70 7.35
CA GLY A 24 -5.12 -1.26 8.44
C GLY A 24 -4.53 -1.02 9.84
N LEU A 25 -5.38 -1.02 10.88
CA LEU A 25 -4.99 -0.98 12.30
C LEU A 25 -3.94 -2.06 12.65
N GLY A 26 -4.09 -3.24 12.07
CA GLY A 26 -3.14 -4.35 12.25
C GLY A 26 -1.75 -4.05 11.69
N ASN A 27 -1.64 -3.24 10.62
CA ASN A 27 -0.35 -2.87 10.04
C ASN A 27 0.41 -1.93 10.99
N ILE A 28 -0.30 -1.02 11.66
CA ILE A 28 0.28 -0.06 12.62
C ILE A 28 0.84 -0.78 13.86
N TRP A 29 0.05 -1.67 14.47
CA TRP A 29 0.46 -2.35 15.69
C TRP A 29 1.53 -3.43 15.44
N ARG A 30 1.35 -4.25 14.38
CA ARG A 30 2.30 -5.32 14.04
C ARG A 30 3.66 -4.76 13.60
N PHE A 31 3.65 -3.67 12.83
CA PHE A 31 4.90 -2.99 12.46
C PHE A 31 5.64 -2.46 13.68
N SER A 32 4.93 -1.81 14.61
CA SER A 32 5.54 -1.25 15.82
C SER A 32 6.16 -2.33 16.70
N TYR A 33 5.46 -3.46 16.88
CA TYR A 33 5.95 -4.60 17.63
C TYR A 33 7.15 -5.26 16.95
N MET A 34 7.07 -5.53 15.64
CA MET A 34 8.14 -6.17 14.88
C MET A 34 9.39 -5.29 14.81
N ALA A 35 9.22 -3.98 14.63
CA ALA A 35 10.33 -3.03 14.68
C ALA A 35 11.00 -3.09 16.05
N TYR A 36 10.24 -3.06 17.16
CA TYR A 36 10.81 -3.15 18.51
C TYR A 36 11.60 -4.44 18.76
N GLU A 37 11.05 -5.60 18.39
CA GLU A 37 11.74 -6.90 18.58
C GLU A 37 12.97 -7.09 17.68
N ASN A 38 12.97 -6.52 16.48
CA ASN A 38 14.05 -6.71 15.49
C ASN A 38 15.10 -5.58 15.52
N GLY A 39 15.34 -4.97 16.70
CA GLY A 39 16.37 -3.95 16.88
C GLY A 39 15.90 -2.52 16.66
N GLY A 40 14.61 -2.24 16.85
CA GLY A 40 13.99 -0.92 16.78
C GLY A 40 14.14 -0.28 15.39
N GLY A 41 14.85 0.84 15.34
CA GLY A 41 15.10 1.59 14.10
C GLY A 41 15.95 0.85 13.07
N ALA A 42 16.77 -0.13 13.49
CA ALA A 42 17.58 -0.91 12.55
C ALA A 42 16.71 -1.78 11.60
N PHE A 43 15.53 -2.18 12.05
CA PHE A 43 14.54 -2.92 11.24
C PHE A 43 14.06 -2.13 10.01
N LEU A 44 14.17 -0.80 10.04
CA LEU A 44 13.76 0.05 8.90
C LEU A 44 14.61 -0.20 7.66
N ILE A 45 15.88 -0.57 7.81
CA ILE A 45 16.79 -0.79 6.67
C ILE A 45 16.31 -1.96 5.80
N PRO A 46 16.19 -3.21 6.31
CA PRO A 46 15.67 -4.32 5.52
C PRO A 46 14.20 -4.11 5.11
N TYR A 47 13.40 -3.42 5.93
CA TYR A 47 12.01 -3.09 5.59
C TYR A 47 11.93 -2.18 4.36
N LEU A 48 12.74 -1.12 4.29
CA LEU A 48 12.80 -0.22 3.15
C LEU A 48 13.32 -0.92 1.90
N VAL A 49 14.35 -1.77 2.05
CA VAL A 49 14.85 -2.58 0.92
C VAL A 49 13.74 -3.46 0.37
N ALA A 50 13.06 -4.23 1.23
CA ALA A 50 11.94 -5.09 0.82
C ALA A 50 10.77 -4.29 0.23
N LEU A 51 10.48 -3.10 0.76
CA LEU A 51 9.46 -2.22 0.22
C LEU A 51 9.81 -1.73 -1.19
N LEU A 52 11.06 -1.32 -1.42
CA LEU A 52 11.50 -0.82 -2.73
C LEU A 52 11.64 -1.94 -3.77
N THR A 53 12.08 -3.14 -3.37
CA THR A 53 12.35 -4.24 -4.30
C THR A 53 11.16 -5.17 -4.52
N ALA A 54 10.27 -5.31 -3.53
CA ALA A 54 9.12 -6.21 -3.61
C ALA A 54 7.79 -5.45 -3.45
N GLY A 55 7.68 -4.56 -2.46
CA GLY A 55 6.44 -3.83 -2.20
C GLY A 55 5.97 -2.96 -3.36
N ILE A 56 6.79 -2.01 -3.81
CA ILE A 56 6.47 -1.12 -4.94
C ILE A 56 6.28 -1.91 -6.24
N PRO A 57 7.16 -2.87 -6.61
CA PRO A 57 6.96 -3.66 -7.82
C PRO A 57 5.70 -4.51 -7.81
N LEU A 58 5.31 -5.11 -6.67
CA LEU A 58 4.03 -5.81 -6.56
C LEU A 58 2.86 -4.86 -6.74
N LEU A 59 2.88 -3.70 -6.06
CA LEU A 59 1.81 -2.72 -6.18
C LEU A 59 1.65 -2.26 -7.64
N LEU A 60 2.75 -1.97 -8.33
CA LEU A 60 2.73 -1.61 -9.75
C LEU A 60 2.21 -2.76 -10.62
N LEU A 61 2.55 -4.00 -10.31
CA LEU A 61 2.04 -5.18 -11.02
C LEU A 61 0.52 -5.35 -10.82
N GLU A 62 0.03 -5.22 -9.59
CA GLU A 62 -1.41 -5.27 -9.28
C GLU A 62 -2.17 -4.14 -9.99
N PHE A 63 -1.60 -2.92 -10.01
CA PHE A 63 -2.16 -1.80 -10.76
C PHE A 63 -2.14 -2.04 -12.26
N ALA A 64 -1.08 -2.63 -12.83
CA ALA A 64 -0.99 -2.93 -14.25
C ALA A 64 -2.03 -3.96 -14.69
N ILE A 65 -2.25 -5.02 -13.88
CA ILE A 65 -3.27 -6.05 -14.13
C ILE A 65 -4.69 -5.52 -13.87
N GLY A 66 -4.87 -4.58 -12.95
CA GLY A 66 -6.17 -3.98 -12.64
C GLY A 66 -6.60 -2.87 -13.60
N HIS A 67 -5.71 -2.38 -14.48
CA HIS A 67 -5.95 -1.26 -15.40
C HIS A 67 -6.42 -1.70 -16.80
N GLU A 68 -7.20 -2.77 -16.89
CA GLU A 68 -7.81 -3.30 -18.13
C GLU A 68 -9.34 -3.36 -18.08
#